data_AF-A0A924ZIP2-F1
#
_entry.id   AF-A0A924ZIP2-F1
#
_cell.length_a   1.000
_cell.length_b   1.000
_cell.length_c   1.000
_cell.angle_alpha   90.00
_cell.angle_beta   90.00
_cell.angle_gamma   90.00
#
_symmetry.space_group_name_H-M   'P 1'
#
loop_
_entity.id
_entity.type
_entity.pdbx_description
1 polymer ?
#
loop_
_entity_poly.entity_id
_entity_poly.type
_entity_poly.pdbx_seq_one_letter_code
_entity_poly.pdbx_strand_id
1 'polypeptide(L)' 'NIADFEFKGQVLTINFLDGSNYEYFDVPKAVYVKLINAESPGRFARRHIYNNYVYRSTSKLVAMA' A
#
# COMPACT_ATOMS: atom_id res chain seq x y z
N ASN A 1 -1.19 -11.18 3.61
CA ASN A 1 -2.30 -10.96 2.65
C ASN A 1 -2.75 -9.52 2.76
N ILE A 2 -3.12 -8.89 1.63
CA ILE A 2 -3.70 -7.55 1.62
C ILE A 2 -5.20 -7.68 1.96
N ALA A 3 -5.69 -6.84 2.86
CA ALA A 3 -7.10 -6.72 3.20
C ALA A 3 -7.80 -5.75 2.23
N ASP A 4 -7.22 -4.56 2.09
CA ASP A 4 -7.77 -3.49 1.27
C ASP A 4 -6.65 -2.54 0.81
N PHE A 5 -6.92 -1.71 -0.18
CA PHE A 5 -5.99 -0.69 -0.65
C PHE A 5 -6.72 0.50 -1.28
N GLU A 6 -6.17 1.70 -1.10
CA GLU A 6 -6.73 2.96 -1.61
C GLU A 6 -5.65 3.78 -2.30
N PHE A 7 -5.99 4.47 -3.39
CA PHE A 7 -5.07 5.37 -4.08
C PHE A 7 -5.62 6.80 -4.16
N LYS A 8 -4.90 7.74 -3.55
CA LYS A 8 -5.30 9.15 -3.48
C LYS A 8 -4.09 10.06 -3.63
N GLY A 9 -4.11 10.96 -4.62
CA GLY A 9 -3.08 11.99 -4.77
C GLY A 9 -1.65 11.47 -4.90
N GLN A 10 -1.44 10.38 -5.65
CA GLN A 10 -0.15 9.66 -5.77
C GLN A 10 0.32 8.92 -4.51
N VAL A 11 -0.55 8.82 -3.51
CA VAL A 11 -0.33 7.99 -2.32
C VAL A 11 -1.14 6.71 -2.45
N LEU A 12 -0.48 5.57 -2.35
CA LEU A 12 -1.11 4.25 -2.27
C LEU A 12 -1.10 3.77 -0.82
N THR A 13 -2.27 3.67 -0.23
CA THR A 13 -2.48 3.08 1.10
C THR A 13 -2.80 1.60 0.94
N ILE A 14 -2.09 0.75 1.68
CA ILE A 14 -2.33 -0.70 1.72
C ILE A 14 -2.60 -1.11 3.16
N ASN A 15 -3.76 -1.72 3.36
CA ASN A 15 -4.18 -2.30 4.63
C ASN A 15 -3.97 -3.80 4.58
N PHE A 16 -3.24 -4.34 5.55
CA PHE A 16 -2.96 -5.76 5.65
C PHE A 16 -3.94 -6.44 6.60
N LEU A 17 -4.16 -7.74 6.41
CA LEU A 17 -5.06 -8.51 7.28
C LEU A 17 -4.59 -8.60 8.73
N ASP A 18 -3.32 -8.30 9.00
CA ASP A 18 -2.75 -8.24 10.36
C ASP A 18 -3.05 -6.92 11.09
N GLY A 19 -3.74 -5.97 10.44
CA GLY A 19 -4.05 -4.65 10.98
C GLY A 19 -2.93 -3.62 10.78
N SER A 20 -1.82 -4.00 10.16
CA SER A 20 -0.77 -3.07 9.75
C SER A 20 -1.22 -2.33 8.49
N ASN A 21 -0.97 -1.02 8.46
CA ASN A 21 -1.31 -0.18 7.33
C ASN A 21 -0.07 0.58 6.89
N TYR A 22 0.16 0.64 5.58
CA TYR A 22 1.31 1.30 4.99
C TYR A 22 0.88 2.24 3.87
N GLU A 23 1.49 3.42 3.84
CA GLU A 23 1.28 4.41 2.79
C GLU A 23 2.56 4.52 1.95
N TYR A 24 2.42 4.38 0.64
CA TYR A 24 3.49 4.51 -0.34
C TYR A 24 3.30 5.82 -1.10
N PHE A 25 4.33 6.65 -1.13
CA PHE A 25 4.32 7.96 -1.78
C PHE A 25 4.86 7.90 -3.20
N ASP A 26 4.53 8.92 -4.00
CA ASP A 26 4.98 9.10 -5.38
C ASP A 26 4.68 7.89 -6.28
N VAL A 27 3.60 7.15 -5.98
CA VAL A 27 3.18 5.99 -6.77
C VAL A 27 2.44 6.51 -8.01
N PRO A 28 2.93 6.21 -9.24
CA PRO A 28 2.25 6.62 -10.45
C PRO A 28 0.90 5.93 -10.60
N LYS A 29 -0.10 6.64 -11.13
CA LYS A 29 -1.43 6.08 -11.41
C LYS A 29 -1.36 4.82 -12.28
N ALA A 30 -0.40 4.73 -13.21
CA ALA A 30 -0.19 3.54 -14.04
C ALA A 30 0.17 2.29 -13.22
N VAL A 31 0.92 2.45 -12.13
CA VAL A 31 1.29 1.35 -11.23
C VAL A 31 0.09 0.91 -10.40
N TYR A 32 -0.72 1.85 -9.93
CA TYR A 32 -2.00 1.56 -9.29
C TYR A 32 -2.94 0.78 -10.22
N VAL A 33 -3.10 1.21 -11.47
CA VAL A 33 -3.93 0.50 -12.46
C VAL A 33 -3.40 -0.91 -12.73
N LYS A 34 -2.09 -1.13 -12.71
CA LYS A 34 -1.51 -2.48 -12.80
C LYS A 34 -1.78 -3.32 -11.55
N LEU A 35 -1.76 -2.70 -10.37
CA LEU A 35 -2.06 -3.35 -9.10
C LEU A 35 -3.51 -3.84 -9.04
N ILE A 36 -4.48 -3.03 -9.45
CA ILE A 36 -5.91 -3.43 -9.44
C ILE A 36 -6.21 -4.56 -10.45
N ASN A 37 -5.48 -4.59 -11.57
CA ASN A 37 -5.66 -5.58 -12.62
C ASN A 37 -4.76 -6.82 -12.43
N ALA A 38 -3.90 -6.84 -11.42
CA ALA A 38 -3.03 -7.96 -11.16
C ALA A 38 -3.83 -9.14 -10.58
N GLU A 39 -3.51 -10.35 -11.03
CA GLU A 39 -4.08 -11.60 -10.49
C GLU A 39 -3.92 -11.72 -8.96
N SER A 40 -2.84 -11.15 -8.43
CA SER A 40 -2.62 -11.03 -6.99
C SER A 40 -2.04 -9.64 -6.65
N PRO A 41 -2.86 -8.72 -6.12
CA PRO A 41 -2.43 -7.39 -5.70
C PRO A 41 -1.26 -7.45 -4.70
N GLY A 42 -1.29 -8.41 -3.77
CA GLY A 42 -0.22 -8.64 -2.80
C GLY A 42 1.12 -9.02 -3.41
N ARG A 43 1.10 -9.90 -4.42
CA ARG A 43 2.32 -10.32 -5.13
C ARG A 43 2.89 -9.18 -5.97
N PHE A 44 2.02 -8.42 -6.65
CA PHE A 44 2.42 -7.28 -7.45
C PHE A 44 3.04 -6.19 -6.57
N ALA A 45 2.38 -5.82 -5.48
CA ALA A 45 2.87 -4.80 -4.54
C ALA A 45 4.24 -5.20 -3.96
N ARG A 46 4.45 -6.46 -3.61
CA ARG A 46 5.73 -6.95 -3.09
C ARG A 46 6.89 -6.85 -4.07
N ARG A 47 6.63 -7.04 -5.36
CA ARG A 47 7.68 -7.00 -6.41
C ARG A 47 7.92 -5.59 -6.95
N HIS A 48 6.85 -4.80 -7.07
CA HIS A 48 6.89 -3.53 -7.81
C HIS A 48 6.71 -2.30 -6.93
N ILE A 49 6.27 -2.44 -5.67
CA ILE A 49 5.91 -1.30 -4.83
C ILE A 49 6.76 -1.22 -3.56
N TYR A 50 6.77 -2.29 -2.74
CA TYR A 50 7.29 -2.24 -1.37
C TYR A 50 8.73 -1.74 -1.25
N ASN A 51 9.58 -2.04 -2.25
CA ASN A 51 11.00 -1.68 -2.24
C ASN A 51 11.35 -0.61 -3.28
N ASN A 52 10.36 -0.08 -4.02
CA ASN A 52 10.57 0.91 -5.10
C ASN A 52 10.05 2.30 -4.75
N TYR A 53 9.15 2.41 -3.76
CA TYR A 53 8.58 3.68 -3.34
C TYR A 53 8.86 3.95 -1.87
N VAL A 54 9.00 5.23 -1.54
CA VAL A 54 9.08 5.69 -0.15
C VAL A 54 7.78 5.33 0.54
N TYR A 55 7.88 4.73 1.72
CA TYR A 55 6.72 4.29 2.47
C TYR A 55 6.80 4.68 3.94
N ARG A 56 5.63 4.76 4.59
CA ARG A 56 5.50 4.90 6.04
C ARG A 56 4.45 3.95 6.58
N SER A 57 4.59 3.53 7.83
CA SER A 57 3.50 2.90 8.57
C SER A 57 2.50 3.97 8.99
N THR A 58 1.23 3.78 8.65
CA THR A 58 0.10 4.62 9.10
C THR A 58 -0.65 3.97 10.27
N SER A 59 -0.21 2.79 10.73
CA SER A 59 -0.60 2.24 12.02
C SER A 59 -0.24 3.26 13.10
N LYS A 60 -1.26 4.01 13.51
CA LYS A 60 -1.25 4.91 14.65
C LYS A 60 -0.55 4.15 15.78
N LEU A 61 0.59 4.67 16.23
CA LEU A 61 0.95 4.51 17.64
C LEU A 61 -0.32 4.91 18.39
N VAL A 62 -1.05 3.92 18.89
CA VAL A 62 -1.95 4.18 20.00
C VAL A 62 -0.99 4.62 21.08
N ALA A 63 -0.74 5.93 21.15
CA ALA A 63 -0.40 6.59 22.39
C ALA A 63 -1.61 6.30 23.28
N MET A 64 -1.56 5.14 23.93
CA MET A 64 -2.42 4.84 25.06
C MET A 64 -2.05 5.90 26.09
N ALA A 65 -3.05 6.74 26.39
CA ALA A 65 -3.02 7.72 27.46
C ALA A 65 -2.74 7.04 28.81
#